data_AF-A0A1H2VQN4-F1
#
_entry.id   AF-A0A1H2VQN4-F1
#
_cell.length_a   1.000
_cell.length_b   1.000
_cell.length_c   1.000
_cell.angle_alpha   90.00
_cell.angle_beta   90.00
_cell.angle_gamma   90.00
#
_symmetry.space_group_name_H-M   'P 1'
#
loop_
_entity.id
_entity.type
_entity.pdbx_description
1 polymer ?
#
loop_
_entity_poly.entity_id
_entity_poly.type
_entity_poly.pdbx_seq_one_letter_code
_entity_poly.pdbx_strand_id
1 'polypeptide(L)'
;MLKKFGFWLPLFSLFVCLYNAIGEDDKNLLLYFTSPHLMYIESYTSNGRQFDGMLAIYLINIVGWLVIGIMIDLIVKAIKRR
;
A
#
# COMPACT_ATOMS: atom_id res chain seq x y z
N MET A 1 15.36 13.43 -5.24
CA MET A 1 14.53 12.51 -4.44
C MET A 1 13.24 12.10 -5.15
N LEU A 2 12.57 13.02 -5.85
CA LEU A 2 11.28 12.87 -6.56
C LEU A 2 11.22 11.87 -7.74
N LYS A 3 12.17 10.94 -7.90
CA LYS A 3 12.10 9.86 -8.93
C LYS A 3 12.23 8.46 -8.35
N LYS A 4 12.16 8.35 -7.02
CA LYS A 4 12.39 7.10 -6.28
C LYS A 4 11.07 6.39 -6.04
N PHE A 5 11.01 5.11 -6.37
CA PHE A 5 9.84 4.27 -6.12
C PHE A 5 9.53 4.20 -4.63
N GLY A 6 10.56 4.24 -3.77
CA GLY A 6 10.41 4.29 -2.31
C GLY A 6 9.73 5.55 -1.76
N PHE A 7 9.54 6.60 -2.58
CA PHE A 7 8.76 7.77 -2.20
C PHE A 7 7.35 7.74 -2.84
N TRP A 8 7.28 7.45 -4.14
CA TRP A 8 6.02 7.53 -4.88
C TRP A 8 5.02 6.42 -4.57
N LEU A 9 5.48 5.18 -4.34
CA LEU A 9 4.59 4.07 -4.03
C LEU A 9 3.88 4.23 -2.68
N PRO A 10 4.56 4.56 -1.56
CA PRO A 10 3.87 4.83 -0.31
C PRO A 10 2.99 6.09 -0.38
N LEU A 11 3.36 7.11 -1.17
CA LEU A 11 2.51 8.28 -1.39
C LEU A 11 1.22 7.92 -2.15
N PHE A 12 1.32 7.09 -3.19
CA PHE A 12 0.15 6.56 -3.90
C PHE A 12 -0.73 5.72 -2.97
N SER A 13 -0.12 4.82 -2.18
CA SER A 13 -0.81 4.03 -1.15
C SER A 13 -1.59 4.91 -0.16
N LEU A 14 -0.98 6.02 0.29
CA LEU A 14 -1.64 6.99 1.16
C LEU A 14 -2.91 7.58 0.51
N PHE A 15 -2.86 7.95 -0.77
CA PHE A 15 -4.03 8.45 -1.50
C PHE A 15 -5.14 7.41 -1.60
N VAL A 16 -4.79 6.13 -1.87
CA VAL A 16 -5.78 5.05 -1.91
C VAL A 16 -6.44 4.85 -0.54
N CYS A 17 -5.65 4.85 0.55
CA CYS A 17 -6.20 4.75 1.91
C CYS A 17 -7.09 5.95 2.26
N LEU A 18 -6.75 7.17 1.84
CA LEU A 18 -7.58 8.35 2.06
C LEU A 18 -8.90 8.27 1.28
N TYR A 19 -8.84 7.86 0.01
CA TYR A 19 -10.04 7.67 -0.81
C TYR A 19 -10.97 6.63 -0.20
N ASN A 20 -10.40 5.55 0.34
CA ASN A 20 -11.14 4.54 1.07
C ASN A 20 -11.74 5.07 2.40
N ALA A 21 -10.97 5.84 3.17
CA ALA A 21 -11.43 6.43 4.43
C ALA A 21 -12.56 7.45 4.28
N ILE A 22 -12.67 8.12 3.12
CA ILE A 22 -13.75 9.06 2.81
C ILE A 22 -15.07 8.31 2.48
N GLY A 23 -15.01 6.99 2.28
CA GLY A 23 -16.18 6.15 1.95
C GLY A 23 -16.47 6.03 0.45
N GLU A 24 -15.64 6.62 -0.41
CA GLU A 24 -15.81 6.53 -1.87
C GLU A 24 -15.42 5.14 -2.41
N ASP A 25 -14.69 4.33 -1.63
CA ASP A 25 -14.36 2.93 -1.92
C ASP A 25 -15.05 1.98 -0.91
N ASP A 26 -16.38 2.06 -0.84
CA ASP A 26 -17.26 1.30 0.07
C ASP A 26 -17.01 -0.22 0.11
N LYS A 27 -16.43 -0.78 -0.95
CA LYS A 27 -16.17 -2.21 -1.11
C LYS A 27 -14.69 -2.58 -0.93
N ASN A 28 -13.83 -1.62 -0.59
CA ASN A 28 -12.38 -1.78 -0.54
C ASN A 28 -11.80 -2.32 -1.85
N LEU A 29 -12.46 -2.07 -2.99
CA LEU A 29 -12.07 -2.61 -4.29
C LEU A 29 -10.78 -1.97 -4.76
N LEU A 30 -10.68 -0.65 -4.63
CA LEU A 30 -9.47 0.06 -5.03
C LEU A 30 -8.29 -0.36 -4.15
N LEU A 31 -8.49 -0.42 -2.83
CA LEU A 31 -7.48 -0.90 -1.90
C LEU A 31 -7.08 -2.35 -2.21
N TYR A 32 -8.03 -3.23 -2.53
CA TYR A 32 -7.78 -4.64 -2.86
C TYR A 32 -6.96 -4.81 -4.13
N PHE A 33 -7.37 -4.16 -5.23
CA PHE A 33 -6.68 -4.29 -6.52
C PHE A 33 -5.30 -3.63 -6.53
N THR A 34 -5.14 -2.55 -5.78
CA THR A 34 -3.87 -1.83 -5.69
C THR A 34 -2.94 -2.40 -4.64
N SER A 35 -3.34 -3.38 -3.83
CA SER A 35 -2.52 -3.90 -2.75
C SER A 35 -2.49 -5.44 -2.74
N PRO A 36 -1.88 -6.07 -3.76
CA PRO A 36 -1.80 -7.53 -3.85
C PRO A 36 -1.04 -8.16 -2.66
N HIS A 37 -0.17 -7.40 -2.00
CA HIS A 37 0.54 -7.86 -0.80
C HIS A 37 -0.37 -8.01 0.43
N LEU A 38 -1.54 -7.36 0.45
CA LEU A 38 -2.54 -7.50 1.52
C LEU A 38 -3.50 -8.66 1.28
N MET A 39 -3.52 -9.24 0.07
CA MET A 39 -4.40 -10.35 -0.30
C MET A 39 -4.15 -11.62 0.54
N TYR A 40 -2.96 -11.74 1.13
CA TYR A 40 -2.59 -12.85 2.01
C TYR A 40 -3.10 -12.71 3.44
N ILE A 41 -3.74 -11.58 3.78
CA ILE A 41 -4.32 -11.35 5.10
C ILE A 41 -5.76 -11.85 5.07
N GLU A 42 -6.03 -13.03 5.66
CA GLU A 42 -7.38 -13.65 5.68
C GLU A 42 -8.46 -12.74 6.29
N SER A 43 -8.06 -11.79 7.15
CA SER A 43 -8.94 -10.80 7.79
C SER A 43 -9.37 -9.63 6.91
N TYR A 44 -8.87 -9.54 5.67
CA TYR A 44 -9.09 -8.38 4.79
C TYR A 44 -10.57 -8.14 4.47
N THR A 45 -11.35 -9.21 4.32
CA THR A 45 -12.79 -9.15 4.01
C THR A 45 -13.71 -9.30 5.23
N SER A 46 -13.24 -9.95 6.31
CA SER A 46 -14.06 -10.27 7.48
C SER A 46 -13.97 -9.25 8.61
N ASN A 47 -12.79 -8.65 8.83
CA ASN A 47 -12.54 -7.76 9.98
C ASN A 47 -12.40 -6.27 9.60
N GLY A 48 -12.46 -5.93 8.31
CA GLY A 48 -12.26 -4.56 7.79
C GLY A 48 -13.35 -3.53 8.12
N ARG A 49 -14.36 -3.86 8.92
CA ARG A 49 -15.41 -2.90 9.35
C ARG A 49 -15.22 -2.37 10.77
N GLN A 50 -14.32 -2.93 11.57
CA GLN A 50 -13.92 -2.31 12.84
C GLN A 50 -12.86 -1.25 12.57
N PHE A 51 -13.09 -0.04 13.11
CA PHE A 51 -12.25 1.14 12.88
C PHE A 51 -10.77 0.88 13.18
N ASP A 52 -10.48 0.12 14.25
CA ASP A 52 -9.12 -0.26 14.63
C ASP A 52 -8.47 -1.24 13.64
N GLY A 53 -9.24 -2.16 13.07
CA GLY A 53 -8.77 -3.10 12.06
C GLY A 53 -8.41 -2.42 10.75
N MET A 54 -9.16 -1.38 10.36
CA MET A 54 -8.94 -0.66 9.11
C MET A 54 -7.68 0.21 9.15
N LEU A 55 -7.42 0.87 10.29
CA LEU A 55 -6.19 1.63 10.50
C LEU A 55 -4.94 0.73 10.41
N ALA A 56 -5.01 -0.48 10.99
CA ALA A 56 -3.93 -1.45 10.87
C ALA A 56 -3.70 -1.85 9.40
N ILE A 57 -4.76 -2.10 8.64
CA ILE A 57 -4.68 -2.42 7.20
C ILE A 57 -4.02 -1.27 6.43
N TYR A 58 -4.39 -0.02 6.70
CA TYR A 58 -3.76 1.15 6.04
C TYR A 58 -2.27 1.28 6.36
N LEU A 59 -1.89 1.09 7.62
CA LEU A 59 -0.49 1.14 8.03
C LEU A 59 0.32 0.04 7.34
N ILE A 60 -0.19 -1.20 7.34
CA ILE A 60 0.45 -2.32 6.65
C ILE A 60 0.55 -2.01 5.14
N ASN A 61 -0.48 -1.42 4.54
CA ASN A 61 -0.49 -1.05 3.12
C ASN A 61 0.60 -0.03 2.78
N ILE A 62 0.70 1.05 3.56
CA ILE A 62 1.67 2.12 3.33
C ILE A 62 3.09 1.59 3.55
N VAL A 63 3.31 0.83 4.63
CA VAL A 63 4.62 0.23 4.92
C VAL A 63 5.00 -0.82 3.87
N GLY A 64 4.06 -1.65 3.42
CA GLY A 64 4.28 -2.63 2.36
C GLY A 64 4.74 -1.96 1.07
N TRP A 65 4.05 -0.90 0.65
CA TRP A 65 4.43 -0.13 -0.53
C TRP A 65 5.76 0.63 -0.36
N LEU A 66 6.08 1.12 0.84
CA LEU A 66 7.40 1.69 1.15
C LEU A 66 8.52 0.64 0.97
N VAL A 67 8.36 -0.55 1.55
CA VAL A 67 9.34 -1.64 1.45
C VAL A 67 9.52 -2.06 0.00
N ILE A 68 8.44 -2.28 -0.75
CA ILE A 68 8.49 -2.61 -2.18
C ILE A 68 9.21 -1.52 -2.96
N GLY A 69 8.89 -0.24 -2.72
CA GLY A 69 9.55 0.86 -3.39
C GLY A 69 11.04 0.97 -3.09
N ILE A 70 11.46 0.74 -1.85
CA ILE A 70 12.88 0.67 -1.48
C ILE A 70 13.57 -0.49 -2.19
N MET A 71 12.94 -1.67 -2.22
CA MET A 71 13.47 -2.85 -2.92
C MET A 71 13.68 -2.58 -4.40
N ILE A 72 12.70 -1.98 -5.09
CA ILE A 72 12.83 -1.58 -6.50
C ILE A 72 13.99 -0.59 -6.68
N ASP A 73 14.08 0.43 -5.82
CA ASP A 73 15.15 1.42 -5.89
C ASP A 73 16.54 0.78 -5.69
N LEU A 74 16.66 -0.22 -4.80
CA LEU A 74 17.90 -0.97 -4.58
C LEU A 74 18.26 -1.83 -5.79
N ILE A 75 17.29 -2.55 -6.37
CA ILE A 75 17.49 -3.37 -7.57
C ILE A 75 17.92 -2.50 -8.75
N VAL A 76 17.23 -1.38 -9.01
CA VAL A 76 17.56 -0.45 -10.09
C VAL A 76 18.97 0.12 -9.93
N LYS A 77 19.38 0.46 -8.70
CA LYS A 77 20.75 0.91 -8.42
C LYS A 77 21.78 -0.19 -8.65
N ALA A 78 21.48 -1.43 -8.25
CA ALA A 78 22.36 -2.57 -8.45
C ALA A 78 22.57 -2.86 -9.94
N ILE A 79 21.50 -2.79 -10.75
CA ILE A 79 21.56 -2.96 -12.21
C ILE A 79 22.36 -1.83 -12.85
N LYS A 80 22.13 -0.56 -12.48
CA LYS A 80 22.88 0.59 -13.05
C LYS A 80 24.36 0.64 -12.67
N ARG A 81 24.78 -0.08 -11.62
CA ARG A 81 26.20 -0.17 -11.21
C ARG A 81 26.95 -1.28 -11.94
N ARG A 82 26.25 -2.23 -12.57
CA ARG A 82 26.83 -3.19 -13.52
C ARG A 82 26.85 -2.58 -14.91
#